data_AF-A0A0D3AGL6-F1
#
_entry.id   AF-A0A0D3AGL6-F1
#
_cell.length_a   1.000
_cell.length_b   1.000
_cell.length_c   1.000
_cell.angle_alpha   90.00
_cell.angle_beta   90.00
_cell.angle_gamma   90.00
#
_symmetry.space_group_name_H-M   'P 1'
#
loop_
_entity.id
_entity.type
_entity.pdbx_description
1 polymer ?
#
loop_
_entity_poly.entity_id
_entity_poly.type
_entity_poly.pdbx_seq_one_letter_code
_entity_poly.pdbx_strand_id
1 'polypeptide(L)' 'MQIEDYLYGKKLHQPLSKKSEKMDQDEWELLDRQVLGVIRLTLSKNVAHNVAKEKTTEGLMKVLSDMYEKPKQ' A
#
# COMPACT_ATOMS: atom_id res chain seq x y z
N MET A 1 10.08 -4.71 -1.69
CA MET A 1 9.52 -5.47 -0.55
C MET A 1 8.66 -6.63 -1.06
N GLN A 2 8.54 -7.76 -0.34
CA GLN A 2 7.74 -8.92 -0.79
C GLN A 2 6.29 -8.57 -1.16
N ILE A 3 5.70 -7.58 -0.48
CA ILE A 3 4.33 -7.12 -0.78
C ILE A 3 4.22 -6.41 -2.14
N GLU A 4 5.28 -5.73 -2.60
CA GLU A 4 5.31 -5.09 -3.92
C GLU A 4 5.28 -6.16 -5.01
N ASP A 5 6.15 -7.16 -4.92
CA ASP A 5 6.19 -8.28 -5.87
C ASP A 5 4.86 -9.03 -5.93
N TYR A 6 4.21 -9.23 -4.77
CA TYR A 6 2.88 -9.81 -4.69
C TYR A 6 1.83 -8.97 -5.44
N LEU A 7 1.82 -7.65 -5.27
CA LEU A 7 0.91 -6.74 -5.96
C LEU A 7 1.17 -6.70 -7.48
N TYR A 8 2.44 -6.75 -7.90
CA TYR A 8 2.81 -6.89 -9.32
C TYR A 8 2.25 -8.17 -9.92
N GLY A 9 2.43 -9.31 -9.23
CA GLY A 9 1.87 -10.59 -9.66
C GLY A 9 0.34 -10.61 -9.77
N LYS A 10 -0.35 -9.78 -8.97
CA LYS A 10 -1.82 -9.60 -9.01
C LYS A 10 -2.30 -8.51 -9.96
N LYS A 11 -1.40 -7.81 -10.65
CA LYS A 11 -1.72 -6.61 -11.46
C LYS A 11 -2.39 -5.48 -10.64
N LEU A 12 -2.09 -5.41 -9.34
CA LEU A 12 -2.60 -4.43 -8.38
C LEU A 12 -1.54 -3.40 -7.96
N HIS A 13 -0.54 -3.17 -8.81
CA HIS A 13 0.61 -2.29 -8.51
C HIS A 13 0.34 -0.81 -8.83
N GLN A 14 -0.75 -0.48 -9.52
CA GLN A 14 -1.01 0.89 -9.99
C GLN A 14 -1.02 1.93 -8.85
N PRO A 15 -1.65 1.70 -7.69
CA PRO A 15 -1.63 2.65 -6.56
C PRO A 15 -0.28 2.78 -5.85
N LEU A 16 0.72 1.95 -6.17
CA LEU A 16 2.09 2.12 -5.68
C LEU A 16 2.83 3.23 -6.43
N SER A 17 2.33 3.62 -7.60
CA SER A 17 2.85 4.72 -8.42
C SER A 17 1.95 5.95 -8.29
N LYS A 18 2.33 7.05 -8.95
CA LYS A 18 1.48 8.23 -9.03
C LYS A 18 0.25 7.97 -9.90
N LYS A 19 -0.88 8.55 -9.51
CA LYS A 19 -2.10 8.60 -10.34
C LYS A 19 -1.75 9.11 -11.75
N SER A 20 -2.23 8.41 -12.77
CA SER A 20 -2.14 8.89 -14.15
C SER A 20 -3.18 9.98 -14.40
N GLU A 21 -2.82 11.04 -15.13
CA GLU A 21 -3.74 12.13 -15.51
C GLU A 21 -4.96 11.66 -16.31
N LYS A 22 -4.85 10.49 -16.97
CA LYS A 22 -5.91 9.92 -17.79
C LYS A 22 -6.94 9.09 -16.99
N MET A 23 -6.68 8.82 -15.71
CA MET A 23 -7.56 8.01 -14.88
C MET A 23 -8.55 8.89 -14.11
N ASP A 24 -9.80 8.46 -14.07
CA ASP A 24 -10.82 9.13 -13.28
C ASP A 24 -10.47 9.12 -11.78
N GLN A 25 -10.93 10.14 -11.04
CA GLN A 25 -10.65 10.23 -9.60
C GLN A 25 -11.35 9.13 -8.80
N ASP A 26 -12.60 8.82 -9.12
CA ASP A 26 -13.39 7.82 -8.39
C ASP A 26 -12.85 6.40 -8.67
N GLU A 27 -12.45 6.14 -9.92
CA GLU A 27 -11.79 4.88 -10.29
C GLU A 27 -10.45 4.72 -9.55
N TRP A 28 -9.66 5.79 -9.46
CA TRP A 28 -8.40 5.78 -8.72
C TRP A 28 -8.61 5.53 -7.22
N GLU A 29 -9.57 6.22 -6.60
CA GLU A 29 -9.87 6.05 -5.17
C GLU A 29 -10.40 4.66 -4.84
N LEU A 30 -11.23 4.08 -5.73
CA LEU A 30 -11.69 2.71 -5.60
C LEU A 30 -10.51 1.72 -5.65
N LEU A 31 -9.63 1.89 -6.62
CA LEU A 31 -8.45 1.02 -6.78
C LEU A 31 -7.50 1.16 -5.59
N ASP A 32 -7.21 2.38 -5.15
CA ASP A 32 -6.37 2.65 -3.98
C ASP A 32 -6.94 1.98 -2.73
N ARG A 33 -8.26 2.07 -2.51
CA ARG A 33 -8.93 1.42 -1.38
C ARG A 33 -8.86 -0.11 -1.46
N GLN A 34 -8.98 -0.70 -2.65
CA GLN A 34 -8.85 -2.13 -2.85
C GLN A 34 -7.45 -2.61 -2.51
N VAL A 35 -6.42 -1.94 -3.04
CA VAL A 35 -5.01 -2.29 -2.78
C VAL A 35 -4.66 -2.11 -1.32
N LEU A 36 -5.10 -1.01 -0.70
CA LEU A 36 -4.95 -0.78 0.74
C LEU A 36 -5.55 -1.93 1.57
N GLY A 37 -6.73 -2.42 1.19
CA GLY A 37 -7.37 -3.57 1.84
C GLY A 37 -6.56 -4.86 1.69
N VAL A 38 -6.08 -5.16 0.48
CA VAL A 38 -5.26 -6.34 0.20
C VAL A 38 -3.98 -6.33 1.03
N ILE A 39 -3.28 -5.20 1.09
CA ILE A 39 -2.06 -5.09 1.88
C ILE A 39 -2.38 -5.33 3.36
N ARG A 40 -3.36 -4.61 3.92
CA ARG A 40 -3.75 -4.77 5.34
C ARG A 40 -4.11 -6.21 5.72
N LEU A 41 -4.79 -6.94 4.83
CA LEU A 41 -5.15 -8.34 5.04
C LEU A 41 -3.96 -9.31 4.96
N THR A 42 -2.90 -8.93 4.23
CA THR A 42 -1.69 -9.75 4.06
C THR A 42 -0.70 -9.55 5.22
N LEU A 43 -0.79 -8.42 5.93
CA LEU A 43 0.10 -8.09 7.04
C LEU A 43 -0.22 -8.90 8.30
N SER A 44 0.82 -9.20 9.10
CA SER A 44 0.63 -9.71 10.46
C SER A 44 -0.05 -8.66 11.34
N LYS A 45 -0.77 -9.10 12.38
CA LYS A 45 -1.56 -8.21 13.27
C LYS A 45 -0.76 -7.01 13.80
N ASN A 46 0.49 -7.23 14.20
CA ASN A 46 1.35 -6.17 14.76
C ASN A 46 1.71 -5.12 13.71
N VAL A 47 2.01 -5.54 12.47
CA VAL A 47 2.35 -4.62 11.38
C VAL A 47 1.10 -3.90 10.88
N ALA A 48 -0.03 -4.62 10.76
CA ALA A 48 -1.32 -4.04 10.40
C ALA A 48 -1.76 -2.92 11.37
N HIS A 49 -1.48 -3.06 12.67
CA HIS A 49 -1.79 -2.04 13.66
C HIS A 49 -0.99 -0.74 13.44
N ASN A 50 0.28 -0.84 13.05
CA ASN A 50 1.14 0.31 12.81
C ASN A 50 0.68 1.15 11.60
N VAL A 51 0.11 0.50 10.59
CA VAL A 51 -0.37 1.16 9.36
C VAL A 51 -1.88 1.45 9.36
N ALA A 52 -2.58 1.18 10.46
CA ALA A 52 -4.05 1.29 10.53
C ALA A 52 -4.57 2.71 10.25
N LYS A 53 -3.75 3.73 10.53
CA LYS A 53 -4.09 5.15 10.33
C LYS A 53 -3.93 5.61 8.87
N GLU A 54 -3.17 4.88 8.07
CA GLU A 54 -2.86 5.25 6.69
C GLU A 54 -4.08 5.04 5.80
N LYS A 55 -4.52 6.08 5.09
CA LYS A 55 -5.72 6.04 4.25
C LYS A 55 -5.41 5.77 2.78
N THR A 56 -4.14 5.84 2.39
CA THR A 56 -3.69 5.67 1.00
C THR A 56 -2.65 4.57 0.93
N THR A 57 -2.57 3.91 -0.23
CA THR A 57 -1.55 2.88 -0.47
C THR A 57 -0.15 3.47 -0.34
N GLU A 58 0.07 4.68 -0.87
CA GLU A 58 1.34 5.39 -0.76
C GLU A 58 1.76 5.63 0.70
N GLY A 59 0.83 6.13 1.54
CA GLY A 59 1.10 6.38 2.96
C GLY A 59 1.42 5.09 3.71
N LEU A 60 0.66 4.02 3.43
CA LEU A 60 0.91 2.70 4.00
C LEU A 60 2.31 2.19 3.62
N MET A 61 2.67 2.27 2.34
CA MET A 61 3.98 1.83 1.84
C MET A 61 5.13 2.60 2.47
N LYS A 62 4.95 3.91 2.66
CA LYS A 62 5.94 4.74 3.35
C LYS A 62 6.17 4.28 4.79
N VAL A 63 5.10 4.01 5.55
CA VAL A 63 5.23 3.50 6.93
C VAL A 63 5.90 2.13 6.95
N LEU A 64 5.59 1.24 6.00
CA LEU A 64 6.27 -0.05 5.89
C LEU A 64 7.76 0.11 5.58
N SER A 65 8.13 0.94 4.60
CA SER A 65 9.55 1.25 4.32
C SER A 65 10.25 1.82 5.55
N ASP A 66 9.65 2.81 6.23
CA ASP A 66 10.21 3.41 7.45
C ASP A 66 10.45 2.36 8.56
N MET A 67 9.55 1.37 8.70
CA MET A 67 9.67 0.32 9.72
C MET A 67 10.83 -0.65 9.48
N TYR A 68 11.20 -0.90 8.22
CA TYR A 68 12.19 -1.90 7.84
C TYR A 68 13.52 -1.32 7.35
N GLU A 69 13.54 -0.07 6.87
CA GLU A 69 14.76 0.63 6.44
C GLU A 69 15.47 1.34 7.59
N LYS A 70 14.74 1.78 8.63
CA LYS A 70 15.37 2.35 9.82
C LYS A 70 15.81 1.24 10.78
N PRO A 71 17.10 1.19 11.18
CA PRO A 71 17.50 0.31 12.27
C PRO A 71 16.74 0.73 13.52
N LYS A 72 16.02 -0.22 14.13
CA LYS A 72 15.48 -0.02 15.47
C LYS A 72 16.69 -0.01 16.41
N GLN A 73 17.06 1.17 16.89
CA GLN A 73 18.03 1.35 17.96
C GLN A 73 17.52 0.70 19.25
#